data_AF-A0A939B715-F1
#
_entry.id   AF-A0A939B715-F1
#
_cell.length_a   1.000
_cell.length_b   1.000
_cell.length_c   1.000
_cell.angle_alpha   90.00
_cell.angle_beta   90.00
_cell.angle_gamma   90.00
#
_symmetry.space_group_name_H-M   'P 1'
#
loop_
_entity.id
_entity.type
_entity.pdbx_description
1 polymer ?
#
loop_
_entity_poly.entity_id
_entity_poly.type
_entity_poly.pdbx_seq_one_letter_code
_entity_poly.pdbx_strand_id
1 'polypeptide(L)' 'MIHQYGVNRVIMDGVQYLQCIVTIKDDEIIDFRTFTEEQPFTEWVGGTIEIIRKNNKMVIKR' A
#
# COMPACT_ATOMS: atom_id res chain seq x y z
N MET A 1 11.51 7.18 -8.51
CA MET A 1 11.04 6.01 -9.33
C MET A 1 9.70 5.56 -8.77
N ILE A 2 8.76 5.10 -9.60
CA ILE A 2 7.45 4.62 -9.14
C ILE A 2 7.47 3.10 -9.06
N HIS A 3 7.06 2.55 -7.92
CA HIS A 3 6.92 1.11 -7.69
C HIS A 3 5.50 0.77 -7.25
N GLN A 4 5.05 -0.44 -7.59
CA GLN A 4 3.77 -0.98 -7.17
C GLN A 4 4.00 -2.33 -6.53
N TYR A 5 3.43 -2.52 -5.34
CA TYR A 5 3.60 -3.75 -4.56
C TYR A 5 2.24 -4.28 -4.12
N GLY A 6 2.04 -5.59 -4.30
CA GLY A 6 0.94 -6.31 -3.68
C GLY A 6 1.21 -6.57 -2.20
N VAL A 7 0.22 -6.26 -1.36
CA VAL A 7 0.25 -6.53 0.09
C VAL A 7 -1.06 -7.14 0.56
N ASN A 8 -0.99 -8.04 1.55
CA ASN A 8 -2.19 -8.72 2.03
C ASN A 8 -3.14 -7.76 2.73
N ARG A 9 -2.60 -6.73 3.39
CA ARG A 9 -3.38 -5.80 4.20
C ARG A 9 -2.77 -4.41 4.22
N VAL A 10 -3.62 -3.40 4.06
CA VAL A 10 -3.33 -2.01 4.39
C VAL A 10 -4.20 -1.59 5.57
N ILE A 11 -3.61 -0.90 6.55
CA ILE A 11 -4.34 -0.27 7.65
C ILE A 11 -4.13 1.24 7.54
N MET A 12 -5.21 2.00 7.40
CA MET A 12 -5.17 3.46 7.35
C MET A 12 -6.31 4.03 8.18
N ASP A 13 -6.00 4.97 9.08
CA ASP A 13 -6.99 5.63 9.95
C ASP A 13 -7.89 4.63 10.72
N GLY A 14 -7.33 3.47 11.11
CA GLY A 14 -8.03 2.40 11.80
C GLY A 14 -8.88 1.48 10.90
N VAL A 15 -9.00 1.78 9.61
CA VAL A 15 -9.71 0.96 8.62
C VAL A 15 -8.76 -0.04 8.00
N GLN A 16 -9.22 -1.30 7.86
CA GLN A 16 -8.46 -2.37 7.22
C GLN A 16 -8.94 -2.62 5.79
N TYR A 17 -7.99 -2.71 4.87
CA TYR A 17 -8.18 -3.02 3.46
C TYR A 17 -7.40 -4.29 3.15
N LEU A 18 -8.05 -5.28 2.54
CA LEU A 18 -7.43 -6.55 2.18
C LEU A 18 -7.04 -6.56 0.71
N GLN A 19 -5.97 -7.31 0.39
CA GLN A 19 -5.46 -7.51 -0.97
C GLN A 19 -5.32 -6.17 -1.71
N CYS A 20 -4.26 -5.44 -1.37
CA CYS A 20 -4.04 -4.07 -1.85
C CYS A 20 -2.81 -3.98 -2.74
N ILE A 21 -2.90 -3.16 -3.79
CA ILE A 21 -1.72 -2.62 -4.47
C ILE A 21 -1.39 -1.29 -3.81
N VAL A 22 -0.15 -1.14 -3.36
CA VAL A 22 0.39 0.12 -2.83
C VAL A 22 1.34 0.72 -3.86
N THR A 23 1.10 1.97 -4.25
CA THR A 23 1.97 2.71 -5.16
C THR A 23 2.88 3.63 -4.37
N ILE A 24 4.20 3.45 -4.53
CA ILE A 24 5.23 4.19 -3.81
C ILE A 24 6.05 5.00 -4.81
N LYS A 25 6.29 6.27 -4.48
CA LYS A 25 7.19 7.17 -5.22
C LYS A 25 8.16 7.82 -4.24
N ASP A 26 9.45 7.56 -4.41
CA ASP A 26 10.53 8.16 -3.63
C ASP A 26 10.28 8.05 -2.10
N ASP A 27 9.96 6.82 -1.64
CA ASP A 27 9.59 6.43 -0.27
C ASP A 27 8.25 6.97 0.28
N GLU A 28 7.48 7.68 -0.53
CA GLU A 28 6.14 8.17 -0.20
C GLU A 28 5.06 7.27 -0.82
N ILE A 29 4.03 6.93 -0.04
CA ILE A 29 2.85 6.28 -0.61
C ILE A 29 2.03 7.36 -1.29
N ILE A 30 1.79 7.21 -2.58
CA ILE A 30 0.98 8.17 -3.36
C ILE A 30 -0.43 7.66 -3.60
N ASP A 31 -0.65 6.35 -3.55
CA ASP A 31 -1.96 5.72 -3.70
C ASP A 31 -1.97 4.28 -3.15
N PHE A 32 -3.15 3.79 -2.77
CA PHE A 32 -3.39 2.36 -2.58
C PHE A 32 -4.82 2.00 -3.00
N ARG A 33 -5.00 0.77 -3.51
CA ARG A 33 -6.33 0.27 -3.89
C ARG A 33 -6.49 -1.19 -3.52
N THR A 34 -7.68 -1.55 -3.03
CA THR A 34 -8.08 -2.95 -2.96
C THR A 34 -8.30 -3.47 -4.38
N PHE A 35 -8.04 -4.75 -4.59
CA PHE A 35 -8.42 -5.39 -5.83
C PHE A 35 -9.07 -6.74 -5.56
N THR A 36 -10.06 -7.05 -6.38
CA THR A 36 -10.91 -8.24 -6.24
C THR A 36 -10.44 -9.40 -7.11
N GLU A 37 -9.47 -9.17 -8.00
CA GLU A 37 -8.99 -10.16 -8.96
C GLU A 37 -7.46 -10.15 -9.02
N GLU A 38 -6.84 -11.33 -9.03
CA GLU A 38 -5.39 -11.47 -9.11
C GLU A 38 -4.85 -10.86 -10.42
N GLN A 39 -3.91 -9.92 -10.29
CA GLN A 39 -3.27 -9.29 -11.44
C GLN A 39 -2.05 -10.11 -11.88
N PRO A 40 -1.91 -10.41 -13.19
CA PRO A 40 -0.73 -11.07 -13.70
C PRO A 40 0.50 -10.18 -13.47
N PHE A 41 1.62 -10.80 -13.07
CA PHE A 41 2.91 -10.13 -12.84
C PHE A 41 2.94 -9.11 -11.69
N THR A 42 2.03 -9.20 -10.71
CA THR A 42 2.14 -8.39 -9.49
C THR A 42 3.16 -8.99 -8.54
N GLU A 43 4.20 -8.22 -8.23
CA GLU A 43 5.13 -8.57 -7.16
C GLU A 43 4.45 -8.37 -5.81
N TRP A 44 4.34 -9.47 -5.05
CA TRP A 44 3.82 -9.45 -3.69
C TRP A 44 4.97 -9.37 -2.71
N VAL A 45 5.02 -8.26 -1.96
CA VAL A 45 5.94 -8.13 -0.83
C VAL A 45 5.34 -8.80 0.43
N GLY A 46 4.04 -9.08 0.40
CA GLY A 46 3.31 -9.74 1.48
C GLY A 46 3.19 -8.87 2.74
N GLY A 47 2.51 -9.38 3.76
CA GLY A 47 2.43 -8.75 5.07
C GLY A 47 1.36 -7.66 5.20
N THR A 48 1.53 -6.82 6.23
CA THR A 48 0.60 -5.75 6.60
C THR A 48 1.35 -4.41 6.58
N ILE A 49 0.84 -3.45 5.83
CA ILE A 49 1.33 -2.07 5.84
C ILE A 49 0.38 -1.21 6.66
N GLU A 50 0.91 -0.53 7.68
CA GLU A 50 0.19 0.53 8.37
C GLU A 50 0.60 1.89 7.77
N ILE A 51 -0.38 2.62 7.24
CA ILE A 51 -0.19 3.93 6.62
C ILE A 51 -0.60 5.01 7.62
N ILE A 52 0.28 5.99 7.78
CA ILE A 52 -0.01 7.20 8.56
C ILE A 52 0.17 8.45 7.71
N ARG A 53 -0.57 9.50 8.06
CA ARG A 53 -0.39 10.84 7.48
C ARG A 53 0.65 11.63 8.29
N LYS A 54 1.72 12.07 7.64
CA LYS A 54 2.72 13.00 8.19
C LYS A 54 2.91 14.16 7.23
N ASN A 55 2.73 15.40 7.70
CA ASN A 55 2.89 16.61 6.87
C ASN A 55 2.13 16.55 5.54
N ASN A 56 0.87 16.09 5.58
CA ASN A 56 0.00 15.89 4.40
C ASN A 56 0.50 14.84 3.38
N LYS A 57 1.44 13.97 3.78
CA LYS A 57 1.96 12.85 2.99
C LYS A 57 1.59 11.52 3.63
N MET A 58 1.37 10.48 2.82
CA MET A 58 1.16 9.12 3.32
C MET A 58 2.50 8.39 3.37
N VAL A 59 2.82 7.83 4.54
CA VAL A 59 4.06 7.08 4.75
C VAL A 59 3.80 5.78 5.50
N ILE A 60 4.68 4.80 5.32
CA ILE A 60 4.65 3.57 6.11
C ILE A 60 5.02 3.92 7.55
N LYS A 61 4.17 3.52 8.50
CA LYS A 61 4.51 3.55 9.92
C LYS A 61 5.52 2.44 10.20
N ARG A 62 6.78 2.84 10.39
CA ARG A 62 7.85 1.96 10.86
C ARG A 62 7.74 1.75 12.36
#